data_AF-H2J438-F1
#
_entry.id   AF-H2J438-F1
#
_cell.length_a   1.000
_cell.length_b   1.000
_cell.length_c   1.000
_cell.angle_alpha   90.00
_cell.angle_beta   90.00
_cell.angle_gamma   90.00
#
_symmetry.space_group_name_H-M   'P 1'
#
loop_
_entity.id
_entity.type
_entity.pdbx_description
1 polymer ?
#
loop_
_entity_poly.entity_id
_entity_poly.type
_entity_poly.pdbx_seq_one_letter_code
_entity_poly.pdbx_strand_id
1 'polypeptide(L)'
;MYEVVSFFASLRIDKETIIDLLQQYKKSLQILMGRRIHLYIDEDGEIHVEGAFKNDEYQKIKAFKALKVKDFNSLITNGIPKEIVDSIVILKLIDEWMNILTTKEKIVLFHAYINHDFEKNGNHYKTLSIREISKKMNLPKSTVYDLMQKSLTKILQYNI
;
A
#
# COMPACT_ATOMS: atom_id res chain seq x y z
N MET A 1 0.53 -12.49 -20.24
CA MET A 1 0.06 -11.97 -18.94
C MET A 1 0.92 -10.73 -18.71
N TYR A 2 0.37 -9.53 -18.90
CA TYR A 2 1.12 -8.29 -18.66
C TYR A 2 0.79 -7.85 -17.24
N GLU A 3 1.64 -8.27 -16.30
CA GLU A 3 1.52 -7.93 -14.88
C GLU A 3 1.90 -6.46 -14.68
N VAL A 4 1.39 -5.84 -13.61
CA VAL A 4 1.71 -4.46 -13.16
C VAL A 4 3.23 -4.22 -13.14
N VAL A 5 4.01 -5.29 -12.98
CA VAL A 5 5.46 -5.39 -13.13
C VAL A 5 5.99 -4.71 -14.40
N SER A 6 5.31 -4.77 -15.55
CA SER A 6 5.83 -4.16 -16.79
C SER A 6 5.86 -2.63 -16.77
N PHE A 7 5.02 -1.97 -15.96
CA PHE A 7 5.05 -0.52 -15.79
C PHE A 7 6.26 -0.07 -14.96
N PHE A 8 6.68 -0.90 -14.01
CA PHE A 8 7.84 -0.66 -13.15
C PHE A 8 9.09 -1.42 -13.60
N ALA A 9 9.08 -2.12 -14.74
CA ALA A 9 10.22 -2.90 -15.21
C ALA A 9 11.47 -2.06 -15.49
N SER A 10 11.33 -0.73 -15.60
CA SER A 10 12.44 0.22 -15.68
C SER A 10 12.86 0.81 -14.33
N LEU A 11 12.05 0.67 -13.27
CA LEU A 11 12.40 1.07 -11.93
C LEU A 11 13.25 -0.03 -11.28
N ARG A 12 14.46 0.35 -10.86
CA ARG A 12 15.24 -0.48 -9.95
C ARG A 12 14.52 -0.51 -8.60
N ILE A 13 13.79 -1.58 -8.33
CA ILE A 13 13.11 -1.77 -7.05
C ILE A 13 14.15 -2.17 -6.00
N ASP A 14 14.42 -1.25 -5.07
CA ASP A 14 15.17 -1.51 -3.84
C ASP A 14 14.29 -1.29 -2.61
N LYS A 15 14.84 -1.52 -1.40
CA LYS A 15 14.08 -1.40 -0.16
C LYS A 15 13.53 0.01 0.06
N GLU A 16 14.28 1.03 -0.33
CA GLU A 16 13.85 2.43 -0.19
C GLU A 16 12.67 2.72 -1.10
N THR A 17 12.76 2.29 -2.37
CA THR A 17 11.68 2.40 -3.35
C THR A 17 10.41 1.69 -2.87
N ILE A 18 10.53 0.52 -2.23
CA ILE A 18 9.40 -0.20 -1.63
C ILE A 18 8.77 0.63 -0.51
N ILE A 19 9.57 1.21 0.39
CA ILE A 19 9.07 2.04 1.50
C ILE A 19 8.35 3.29 0.97
N ASP A 20 8.91 3.95 -0.04
CA ASP A 20 8.30 5.13 -0.66
C ASP A 20 6.95 4.78 -1.30
N LEU A 21 6.87 3.66 -2.02
CA LEU A 21 5.62 3.19 -2.61
C LEU A 21 4.59 2.84 -1.53
N LEU A 22 4.98 2.12 -0.48
CA LEU A 22 4.09 1.81 0.65
C LEU A 22 3.49 3.08 1.28
N GLN A 23 4.28 4.15 1.41
CA GLN A 23 3.81 5.46 1.89
C GLN A 23 2.90 6.19 0.91
N GLN A 24 2.88 5.82 -0.37
CA GLN A 24 1.89 6.37 -1.30
C GLN A 24 0.51 5.72 -1.16
N TYR A 25 0.38 4.55 -0.53
CA TYR A 25 -0.89 3.81 -0.48
C TYR A 25 -2.07 4.65 0.01
N LYS A 26 -1.92 5.29 1.18
CA LYS A 26 -2.97 6.14 1.76
C LYS A 26 -3.27 7.36 0.90
N LYS A 27 -2.23 7.97 0.32
CA LYS A 27 -2.38 9.12 -0.58
C LYS A 27 -3.17 8.74 -1.84
N SER A 28 -2.82 7.63 -2.47
CA SER A 28 -3.50 7.09 -3.65
C SER A 28 -4.97 6.81 -3.35
N LEU A 29 -5.29 6.24 -2.19
CA LEU A 29 -6.69 6.08 -1.77
C LEU A 29 -7.40 7.44 -1.61
N GLN A 30 -6.76 8.44 -0.98
CA GLN A 30 -7.37 9.78 -0.84
C GLN A 30 -7.62 10.47 -2.18
N ILE A 31 -6.72 10.30 -3.16
CA ILE A 31 -6.89 10.80 -4.53
C ILE A 31 -8.11 10.16 -5.17
N LEU A 32 -8.21 8.82 -5.14
CA LEU A 32 -9.33 8.11 -5.74
C LEU A 32 -10.67 8.39 -5.04
N MET A 33 -10.63 8.67 -3.74
CA MET A 33 -11.83 8.96 -2.94
C MET A 33 -12.19 10.44 -2.90
N GLY A 34 -11.33 11.34 -3.40
CA GLY A 34 -11.55 12.78 -3.36
C GLY A 34 -11.71 13.37 -1.96
N ARG A 35 -11.24 12.69 -0.91
CA ARG A 35 -11.41 13.10 0.49
C ARG A 35 -10.34 12.54 1.40
N ARG A 36 -10.21 13.13 2.59
CA ARG A 36 -9.38 12.58 3.67
C ARG A 36 -9.99 11.28 4.20
N ILE A 37 -9.11 10.35 4.54
CA ILE A 37 -9.48 9.02 5.04
C ILE A 37 -8.61 8.63 6.23
N HIS A 38 -9.18 7.77 7.08
CA HIS A 38 -8.46 7.02 8.09
C HIS A 38 -8.39 5.56 7.66
N LEU A 39 -7.26 4.90 7.92
CA LEU A 39 -7.04 3.49 7.60
C LEU A 39 -6.91 2.71 8.91
N TYR A 40 -7.43 1.50 8.91
CA TYR A 40 -7.15 0.50 9.94
C TYR A 40 -6.85 -0.84 9.28
N ILE A 41 -6.16 -1.73 10.00
CA ILE A 41 -5.95 -3.11 9.59
C ILE A 41 -6.63 -4.01 10.61
N ASP A 42 -7.35 -5.01 10.14
CA ASP A 42 -8.02 -5.97 11.01
C ASP A 42 -7.07 -7.10 11.46
N GLU A 43 -7.64 -8.05 12.21
CA GLU A 43 -6.91 -9.20 12.75
C GLU A 43 -6.49 -10.20 11.67
N ASP A 44 -7.17 -10.22 10.51
CA ASP A 44 -6.86 -11.06 9.36
C ASP A 44 -5.79 -10.44 8.44
N GLY A 45 -5.47 -9.16 8.67
CA GLY A 45 -4.46 -8.41 7.93
C GLY A 45 -5.03 -7.68 6.71
N GLU A 46 -6.34 -7.47 6.64
CA GLU A 46 -6.98 -6.68 5.60
C GLU A 46 -7.02 -5.20 5.98
N ILE A 47 -6.63 -4.34 5.03
CA ILE A 47 -6.68 -2.88 5.21
C ILE A 47 -8.09 -2.38 4.88
N HIS A 48 -8.66 -1.62 5.80
CA HIS A 48 -9.98 -1.02 5.70
C HIS A 48 -9.89 0.51 5.81
N VAL A 49 -10.88 1.18 5.23
CA VAL A 49 -11.04 2.64 5.33
C VAL A 49 -12.10 2.95 6.38
N GLU A 50 -11.72 3.67 7.43
CA GLU A 50 -12.64 4.13 8.46
C GLU A 50 -13.46 5.32 7.95
N GLY A 51 -14.78 5.18 8.03
CA GLY A 51 -15.75 6.19 7.64
C GLY A 51 -17.05 5.54 7.15
N ALA A 52 -18.19 6.12 7.55
CA ALA A 52 -19.48 5.72 7.01
C ALA A 52 -19.49 5.98 5.50
N PHE A 53 -19.38 4.90 4.71
CA PHE A 53 -19.91 4.93 3.38
C PHE A 53 -21.42 5.16 3.50
N LYS A 54 -21.98 6.03 2.65
CA LYS A 54 -23.22 5.61 2.01
C LYS A 54 -22.80 4.37 1.21
N ASN A 55 -23.05 3.19 1.76
CA ASN A 55 -22.71 1.88 1.18
C ASN A 55 -22.66 1.95 -0.35
N ASP A 56 -21.46 1.80 -0.93
CA ASP A 56 -21.20 1.25 -2.28
C ASP A 56 -19.91 1.78 -2.93
N GLU A 57 -19.37 2.95 -2.60
CA GLU A 57 -18.31 3.55 -3.43
C GLU A 57 -16.94 2.87 -3.34
N TYR A 58 -16.51 2.40 -2.16
CA TYR A 58 -15.24 1.66 -2.04
C TYR A 58 -15.33 0.26 -2.65
N GLN A 59 -16.47 -0.42 -2.50
CA GLN A 59 -16.72 -1.66 -3.23
C GLN A 59 -16.80 -1.41 -4.73
N LYS A 60 -17.32 -0.26 -5.18
CA LYS A 60 -17.25 0.17 -6.59
C LYS A 60 -15.83 0.49 -7.05
N ILE A 61 -14.94 1.01 -6.21
CA ILE A 61 -13.50 1.22 -6.53
C ILE A 61 -12.77 -0.14 -6.62
N LYS A 62 -12.98 -1.05 -5.64
CA LYS A 62 -12.48 -2.45 -5.71
C LYS A 62 -13.07 -3.24 -6.88
N ALA A 63 -14.32 -2.95 -7.26
CA ALA A 63 -15.00 -3.55 -8.41
C ALA A 63 -14.78 -2.76 -9.72
N PHE A 64 -14.12 -1.59 -9.66
CA PHE A 64 -13.95 -0.72 -10.82
C PHE A 64 -13.15 -1.52 -11.83
N LYS A 65 -13.69 -1.66 -13.04
CA LYS A 65 -13.05 -2.44 -14.11
C LYS A 65 -11.63 -1.94 -14.43
N ALA A 66 -11.26 -0.71 -14.04
CA ALA A 66 -9.89 -0.21 -14.05
C ALA A 66 -8.91 -1.11 -13.27
N LEU A 67 -9.37 -1.79 -12.21
CA LEU A 67 -8.56 -2.79 -11.52
C LEU A 67 -8.30 -4.06 -12.35
N LYS A 68 -9.08 -4.29 -13.41
CA LYS A 68 -8.88 -5.35 -14.42
C LYS A 68 -8.23 -4.87 -15.71
N VAL A 69 -7.90 -3.57 -15.81
CA VAL A 69 -7.29 -3.01 -17.03
C VAL A 69 -5.87 -3.54 -17.15
N LYS A 70 -5.62 -4.22 -18.27
CA LYS A 70 -4.32 -4.78 -18.68
C LYS A 70 -3.38 -3.72 -19.30
N ASP A 71 -3.92 -2.54 -19.61
CA ASP A 71 -3.18 -1.46 -20.29
C ASP A 71 -3.53 -0.09 -19.68
N PHE A 72 -2.69 0.38 -18.74
CA PHE A 72 -2.87 1.68 -18.09
C PHE A 72 -2.68 2.87 -19.05
N ASN A 73 -1.91 2.70 -20.13
CA ASN A 73 -1.70 3.77 -21.12
C ASN A 73 -3.01 4.06 -21.87
N SER A 74 -3.81 3.03 -22.13
CA SER A 74 -5.14 3.19 -22.74
C SER A 74 -6.06 4.09 -21.89
N LEU A 75 -5.94 4.08 -20.56
CA LEU A 75 -6.75 4.93 -19.67
C LEU A 75 -6.39 6.40 -19.83
N ILE A 76 -5.10 6.71 -19.92
CA ILE A 76 -4.61 8.07 -20.14
C ILE A 76 -5.09 8.58 -21.50
N THR A 77 -4.94 7.77 -22.55
CA THR A 77 -5.44 8.10 -23.90
C THR A 77 -6.95 8.32 -23.94
N ASN A 78 -7.71 7.65 -23.07
CA ASN A 78 -9.15 7.83 -22.90
C ASN A 78 -9.54 9.01 -22.00
N GLY A 79 -8.60 9.90 -21.66
CA GLY A 79 -8.86 11.13 -20.92
C GLY A 79 -8.92 10.97 -19.40
N ILE A 80 -8.54 9.82 -18.85
CA ILE A 80 -8.40 9.67 -17.39
C ILE A 80 -7.13 10.41 -16.95
N PRO A 81 -7.21 11.29 -15.94
CA PRO A 81 -6.04 11.97 -15.40
C PRO A 81 -4.93 11.00 -14.99
N LYS A 82 -3.69 11.30 -15.40
CA LYS A 82 -2.51 10.48 -15.07
C LYS A 82 -2.38 10.20 -13.57
N GLU A 83 -2.68 11.17 -12.72
CA GLU A 83 -2.63 11.02 -11.26
C GLU A 83 -3.58 9.93 -10.74
N ILE A 84 -4.77 9.79 -11.34
CA ILE A 84 -5.73 8.72 -11.03
C ILE A 84 -5.16 7.37 -11.47
N VAL A 85 -4.58 7.31 -12.68
CA VAL A 85 -3.97 6.09 -13.21
C VAL A 85 -2.80 5.64 -12.34
N ASP A 86 -1.88 6.54 -12.00
CA ASP A 86 -0.73 6.27 -11.12
C ASP A 86 -1.22 5.78 -9.74
N SER A 87 -2.29 6.38 -9.20
CA SER A 87 -2.87 5.96 -7.93
C SER A 87 -3.41 4.53 -7.99
N ILE A 88 -4.12 4.16 -9.07
CA ILE A 88 -4.62 2.79 -9.27
C ILE A 88 -3.48 1.78 -9.37
N VAL A 89 -2.41 2.14 -10.10
CA VAL A 89 -1.21 1.30 -10.27
C VAL A 89 -0.55 1.03 -8.92
N ILE A 90 -0.35 2.07 -8.11
CA ILE A 90 0.25 1.97 -6.77
C ILE A 90 -0.57 1.04 -5.88
N LEU A 91 -1.90 1.20 -5.85
CA LEU A 91 -2.77 0.39 -5.00
C LEU A 91 -2.72 -1.09 -5.38
N LYS A 92 -2.77 -1.41 -6.68
CA LYS A 92 -2.65 -2.80 -7.14
C LYS A 92 -1.32 -3.43 -6.76
N LEU A 93 -0.23 -2.70 -7.00
CA LEU A 93 1.12 -3.20 -6.70
C LEU A 93 1.24 -3.54 -5.21
N ILE A 94 0.75 -2.65 -4.34
CA ILE A 94 0.82 -2.86 -2.90
C ILE A 94 -0.14 -3.97 -2.46
N ASP A 95 -1.34 -4.07 -3.04
CA ASP A 95 -2.24 -5.20 -2.75
C ASP A 95 -1.60 -6.55 -3.15
N GLU A 96 -0.89 -6.63 -4.28
CA GLU A 96 -0.09 -7.80 -4.69
C GLU A 96 1.02 -8.11 -3.68
N TRP A 97 1.77 -7.09 -3.25
CA TRP A 97 2.81 -7.25 -2.22
C TRP A 97 2.24 -7.68 -0.88
N MET A 98 1.07 -7.19 -0.48
CA MET A 98 0.42 -7.61 0.75
C MET A 98 0.00 -9.08 0.65
N ASN A 99 -0.46 -9.56 -0.52
CA ASN A 99 -0.94 -10.94 -0.70
C ASN A 99 0.15 -12.01 -0.50
N ILE A 100 1.44 -11.70 -0.69
CA ILE A 100 2.55 -12.65 -0.45
C ILE A 100 3.00 -12.70 1.02
N LEU A 101 2.46 -11.81 1.86
CA LEU A 101 2.82 -11.69 3.27
C LEU A 101 1.86 -12.47 4.16
N THR A 102 2.40 -13.00 5.26
CA THR A 102 1.60 -13.53 6.36
C THR A 102 0.84 -12.39 7.06
N THR A 103 -0.24 -12.71 7.75
CA THR A 103 -1.03 -11.73 8.51
C THR A 103 -0.19 -10.86 9.45
N LYS A 104 0.76 -11.45 10.19
CA LYS A 104 1.64 -10.68 11.10
C LYS A 104 2.57 -9.74 10.34
N GLU A 105 3.11 -10.18 9.20
CA GLU A 105 3.93 -9.35 8.31
C GLU A 105 3.12 -8.17 7.75
N LYS A 106 1.89 -8.42 7.28
CA LYS A 106 0.95 -7.38 6.82
C LYS A 106 0.69 -6.31 7.88
N ILE A 107 0.35 -6.72 9.10
CA ILE A 107 0.04 -5.80 10.22
C ILE A 107 1.25 -4.94 10.59
N VAL A 108 2.44 -5.56 10.68
CA VAL A 108 3.68 -4.84 10.98
C VAL A 108 3.99 -3.82 9.88
N LEU A 109 3.93 -4.24 8.60
CA LEU A 109 4.24 -3.37 7.47
C LEU A 109 3.25 -2.21 7.36
N PHE A 110 1.97 -2.47 7.60
CA PHE A 110 0.93 -1.45 7.63
C PHE A 110 1.25 -0.35 8.65
N HIS A 111 1.58 -0.72 9.89
CA HIS A 111 1.91 0.25 10.93
C HIS A 111 3.25 0.96 10.72
N ALA A 112 4.21 0.28 10.10
CA ALA A 112 5.55 0.82 9.88
C ALA A 112 5.62 1.79 8.69
N TYR A 113 4.78 1.62 7.65
CA TYR A 113 4.96 2.36 6.39
C TYR A 113 3.67 2.90 5.75
N ILE A 114 2.51 2.29 5.99
CA ILE A 114 1.25 2.69 5.31
C ILE A 114 0.44 3.67 6.17
N ASN A 115 0.33 3.41 7.48
CA ASN A 115 -0.51 4.20 8.37
C ASN A 115 0.21 5.43 8.91
N HIS A 116 0.18 6.52 8.15
CA HIS A 116 0.70 7.83 8.55
C HIS A 116 -0.39 8.92 8.50
N ASP A 117 -0.15 10.03 9.16
CA ASP A 117 -0.99 11.24 9.16
C ASP A 117 -0.48 12.35 8.24
N PHE A 118 0.53 12.02 7.41
CA PHE A 118 1.24 12.94 6.50
C PHE A 118 2.18 13.94 7.20
N GLU A 119 2.44 13.79 8.51
CA GLU A 119 3.55 14.47 9.18
C GLU A 119 4.87 13.93 8.60
N LYS A 120 5.80 14.79 8.18
CA LYS A 120 7.09 14.36 7.63
C LYS A 120 8.14 14.14 8.73
N ASN A 121 8.95 13.10 8.55
CA ASN A 121 10.17 12.83 9.28
C ASN A 121 11.31 12.56 8.28
N GLY A 122 12.06 13.60 7.94
CA GLY A 122 13.03 13.55 6.84
C GLY A 122 12.35 13.39 5.48
N ASN A 123 12.77 12.39 4.71
CA ASN A 123 12.22 12.09 3.37
C ASN A 123 10.88 11.34 3.42
N HIS A 124 10.53 10.76 4.57
CA HIS A 124 9.37 9.91 4.74
C HIS A 124 8.29 10.56 5.61
N TYR A 125 7.08 10.01 5.55
CA TYR A 125 6.06 10.28 6.55
C TYR A 125 6.36 9.53 7.85
N LYS A 126 6.00 10.17 8.95
CA LYS A 126 6.08 9.61 10.29
C LYS A 126 5.02 8.53 10.45
N THR A 127 5.47 7.38 10.95
CA THR A 127 4.67 6.18 11.22
C THR A 127 4.98 5.68 12.63
N LEU A 128 4.38 4.56 13.03
CA LEU A 128 4.68 3.98 14.34
C LEU A 128 6.12 3.45 14.38
N SER A 129 6.82 3.79 15.47
CA SER A 129 8.13 3.21 15.77
C SER A 129 8.01 1.71 16.11
N ILE A 130 9.12 0.97 15.99
CA ILE A 130 9.21 -0.44 16.41
C ILE A 130 8.71 -0.63 17.85
N ARG A 131 8.99 0.35 18.74
CA ARG A 131 8.52 0.31 20.14
C ARG A 131 7.00 0.39 20.24
N GLU A 132 6.37 1.25 19.46
CA GLU A 132 4.91 1.43 19.45
C GLU A 132 4.23 0.21 18.82
N ILE A 133 4.77 -0.32 17.72
CA ILE A 133 4.29 -1.55 17.08
C ILE A 133 4.41 -2.74 18.04
N SER A 134 5.54 -2.88 18.72
CA SER A 134 5.79 -3.91 19.73
C SER A 134 4.73 -3.90 20.84
N LYS A 135 4.39 -2.71 21.36
CA LYS A 135 3.30 -2.55 22.33
C LYS A 135 1.95 -2.91 21.73
N LYS A 136 1.65 -2.42 20.52
CA LYS A 136 0.36 -2.60 19.85
C LYS A 136 0.07 -4.07 19.53
N MET A 137 1.08 -4.81 19.12
CA MET A 137 0.96 -6.22 18.74
C MET A 137 1.29 -7.19 19.88
N ASN A 138 1.70 -6.68 21.05
CA ASN A 138 2.19 -7.48 22.17
C ASN A 138 3.32 -8.46 21.74
N LEU A 139 4.30 -7.95 21.00
CA LEU A 139 5.46 -8.71 20.50
C LEU A 139 6.78 -8.10 20.97
N PRO A 140 7.86 -8.88 21.14
CA PRO A 140 9.20 -8.34 21.35
C PRO A 140 9.62 -7.41 20.20
N LYS A 141 10.38 -6.35 20.52
CA LYS A 141 10.91 -5.41 19.52
C LYS A 141 11.75 -6.11 18.44
N SER A 142 12.54 -7.11 18.82
CA SER A 142 13.33 -7.93 17.88
C SER A 142 12.42 -8.64 16.88
N THR A 143 11.36 -9.28 17.36
CA THR A 143 10.38 -9.95 16.50
C THR A 143 9.70 -8.98 15.53
N VAL A 144 9.35 -7.76 15.98
CA VAL A 144 8.80 -6.73 15.08
C VAL A 144 9.82 -6.35 14.01
N TYR A 145 11.07 -6.11 14.39
CA TYR A 145 12.14 -5.79 13.44
C TYR A 145 12.34 -6.91 12.41
N ASP A 146 12.36 -8.17 12.85
CA ASP A 146 12.52 -9.32 11.97
C ASP A 146 11.35 -9.46 10.99
N LEU A 147 10.11 -9.25 11.46
CA LEU A 147 8.93 -9.22 10.60
C LEU A 147 9.00 -8.10 9.56
N MET A 148 9.45 -6.90 9.94
CA MET A 148 9.65 -5.78 9.00
C MET A 148 10.67 -6.16 7.93
N GLN A 149 11.87 -6.62 8.32
CA GLN A 149 12.93 -6.97 7.38
C GLN A 149 12.53 -8.13 6.48
N LYS A 150 11.88 -9.16 7.02
CA LYS A 150 11.39 -10.30 6.25
C LYS A 150 10.34 -9.88 5.22
N SER A 151 9.43 -8.98 5.60
CA SER A 151 8.41 -8.45 4.68
C SER A 151 9.06 -7.71 3.51
N LEU A 152 9.99 -6.79 3.79
CA LEU A 152 10.71 -6.05 2.74
C LEU A 152 11.53 -6.97 1.84
N THR A 153 12.18 -8.00 2.40
CA THR A 153 12.94 -8.99 1.62
C THR A 153 12.03 -9.82 0.72
N LYS A 154 10.86 -10.27 1.21
CA LYS A 154 9.88 -10.99 0.37
C LYS A 154 9.38 -10.14 -0.79
N ILE A 155 9.05 -8.87 -0.51
CA ILE A 155 8.62 -7.93 -1.55
C ILE A 155 9.75 -7.74 -2.56
N LEU A 156 10.98 -7.50 -2.10
CA LEU A 156 12.13 -7.33 -2.99
C LEU A 156 12.33 -8.56 -3.89
N GLN A 157 12.30 -9.76 -3.33
CA GLN A 157 12.45 -11.02 -4.07
C GLN A 157 11.31 -11.28 -5.06
N TYR A 158 10.10 -10.80 -4.78
CA TYR A 158 8.96 -10.93 -5.68
C TYR A 158 9.09 -10.05 -6.94
N ASN A 159 9.92 -9.00 -6.88
CA ASN A 159 10.13 -8.07 -8.00
C ASN A 159 11.41 -8.35 -8.82
N ILE A 160 12.15 -9.42 -8.48
CA ILE A 160 13.37 -9.88 -9.20
C ILE A 160 13.02 -11.10 -10.04
#